data_AF-A0A3M1TIS6-F1
#
_entry.id   AF-A0A3M1TIS6-F1
#
_cell.length_a   1.000
_cell.length_b   1.000
_cell.length_c   1.000
_cell.angle_alpha   90.00
_cell.angle_beta   90.00
_cell.angle_gamma   90.00
#
_symmetry.space_group_name_H-M   'P 1'
#
loop_
_entity.id
_entity.type
_entity.pdbx_description
1 polymer ?
#
loop_
_entity_poly.entity_id
_entity_poly.type
_entity_poly.pdbx_seq_one_letter_code
_entity_poly.pdbx_strand_id
1 'polypeptide(L)'
;MRALRLGSLLALASFLAGTVPAAAWAYQVNRTQSGAEVHWNPLDIPVPYRLQADGTADVSDGSDLAAVEAGFHTWESQTCTSLAFTRQADYPGAPTISCNDGVNLVMWLESGWPPDVGPEAIGVTTPCFDPSTGEIGDADIWFNGVDYQWATDGRLDRVDVQNIATHEIGHFFGLGHSQYSDATMYYASAGNGETVRSTLSSDDVAAVCYLYPVNCNGNGDCTPPEVCINRRCQPAPPPPAGLGEACTEDQACQQGTGDNNAFCIQAAQGFPGGYCSIWGCSPTDAQGSCPTGGRCEDFGTDSQGNPVHLCMDACNPENPDCRDPDYLCLRRSATDPTDGICYPRCSSDADCGQQSVCDSISGLCTAPGNPNAKVGDACAQDSDCETGGWCIPETSQGKSTGFTGGYCTRTCGGGLGCSPGSSCYTIDENGNALCFEDCTPGDPGACRPGYACWPTGQPGLGLCFLACRSDAECGQDLVCNQNTGLCEMPAPPPPADGGMGNDGGSADGGVAPDGGGTADGGTGSDGGSAGPDGGTGGFDGGSVSADGGGSAGAGGGSGQLVGGCGCSAASGATPGLGALLVLLGGALRRRRRSSR
;
A
#
# COMPACT_ATOMS: atom_id res chain seq x y z
N MET A 1 -59.59 3.34 23.29
CA MET A 1 -58.71 3.72 22.17
C MET A 1 -57.27 3.72 22.65
N ARG A 2 -56.35 3.23 21.80
CA ARG A 2 -54.90 3.03 21.97
C ARG A 2 -54.48 1.63 22.47
N ALA A 3 -54.26 0.76 21.48
CA ALA A 3 -53.39 -0.41 21.56
C ALA A 3 -51.96 0.01 21.22
N LEU A 4 -50.99 -0.49 21.99
CA LEU A 4 -49.55 -0.36 21.75
C LEU A 4 -49.15 -1.11 20.48
N ARG A 5 -48.27 -0.51 19.65
CA ARG A 5 -47.53 -1.18 18.59
C ARG A 5 -46.08 -1.36 19.04
N LEU A 6 -45.62 -2.61 19.12
CA LEU A 6 -44.20 -2.98 19.14
C LEU A 6 -43.68 -2.95 17.70
N GLY A 7 -42.59 -2.23 17.45
CA GLY A 7 -41.83 -2.27 16.21
C GLY A 7 -40.35 -2.37 16.56
N SER A 8 -39.75 -3.52 16.27
CA SER A 8 -38.34 -3.82 16.45
C SER A 8 -37.48 -3.04 15.46
N LEU A 9 -36.50 -2.28 15.94
CA LEU A 9 -35.44 -1.65 15.15
C LEU A 9 -34.22 -2.58 15.15
N LEU A 10 -33.91 -3.18 14.00
CA LEU A 10 -32.63 -3.82 13.74
C LEU A 10 -31.56 -2.74 13.60
N ALA A 11 -30.48 -2.88 14.37
CA ALA A 11 -29.27 -2.07 14.25
C ALA A 11 -28.46 -2.55 13.03
N LEU A 12 -28.27 -1.67 12.05
CA LEU A 12 -27.27 -1.83 10.99
C LEU A 12 -25.94 -1.33 11.55
N ALA A 13 -25.00 -2.23 11.83
CA ALA A 13 -23.61 -1.88 12.10
C ALA A 13 -22.87 -1.73 10.76
N SER A 14 -22.75 -0.51 10.26
CA SER A 14 -21.89 -0.19 9.13
C SER A 14 -20.43 -0.19 9.59
N PHE A 15 -19.68 -1.22 9.20
CA PHE A 15 -18.22 -1.22 9.26
C PHE A 15 -17.70 -0.20 8.23
N LEU A 16 -17.29 0.97 8.71
CA LEU A 16 -16.48 1.90 7.93
C LEU A 16 -15.07 1.30 7.82
N ALA A 17 -14.69 0.91 6.60
CA ALA A 17 -13.31 0.64 6.25
C ALA A 17 -12.47 1.87 6.60
N GLY A 18 -11.59 1.72 7.58
CA GLY A 18 -10.64 2.75 7.99
C GLY A 18 -9.62 2.95 6.87
N THR A 19 -9.89 3.89 5.97
CA THR A 19 -8.82 4.60 5.28
C THR A 19 -7.93 5.17 6.38
N VAL A 20 -6.69 4.71 6.48
CA VAL A 20 -5.68 5.45 7.28
C VAL A 20 -5.62 6.82 6.62
N PRO A 21 -6.09 7.91 7.27
CA PRO A 21 -5.90 9.21 6.68
C PRO A 21 -4.38 9.39 6.60
N ALA A 22 -3.86 9.57 5.38
CA ALA A 22 -2.61 10.28 5.24
C ALA A 22 -2.77 11.53 6.11
N ALA A 23 -1.89 11.73 7.10
CA ALA A 23 -1.98 12.86 8.00
C ALA A 23 -2.02 14.14 7.13
N ALA A 24 -3.21 14.67 6.91
CA ALA A 24 -3.39 15.95 6.27
C ALA A 24 -3.08 16.96 7.37
N TRP A 25 -1.80 17.27 7.51
CA TRP A 25 -1.33 18.31 8.40
C TRP A 25 -2.05 19.61 8.06
N ALA A 26 -2.65 20.28 9.05
CA ALA A 26 -3.56 21.40 8.84
C ALA A 26 -2.93 22.77 9.17
N TYR A 27 -1.62 22.79 9.44
CA TYR A 27 -0.86 23.99 9.69
C TYR A 27 -1.09 25.06 8.61
N GLN A 28 -1.06 26.32 9.02
CA GLN A 28 -1.25 27.45 8.11
C GLN A 28 0.07 28.16 7.89
N VAL A 29 0.45 28.31 6.63
CA VAL A 29 1.53 29.21 6.19
C VAL A 29 0.86 30.41 5.54
N ASN A 30 1.27 31.62 5.93
CA ASN A 30 0.75 32.83 5.31
C ASN A 30 1.09 32.84 3.82
N ARG A 31 0.15 33.28 2.99
CA ARG A 31 0.34 33.35 1.54
C ARG A 31 0.03 34.75 1.03
N THR A 32 0.78 35.16 0.01
CA THR A 32 0.47 36.37 -0.75
C THR A 32 -0.83 36.21 -1.53
N GLN A 33 -1.33 37.29 -2.11
CA GLN A 33 -2.51 37.23 -3.00
C GLN A 33 -2.26 36.37 -4.25
N SER A 34 -1.00 36.20 -4.69
CA SER A 34 -0.64 35.31 -5.79
C SER A 34 -0.53 33.83 -5.36
N GLY A 35 -0.66 33.54 -4.07
CA GLY A 35 -0.57 32.20 -3.49
C GLY A 35 0.85 31.77 -3.09
N ALA A 36 1.85 32.65 -3.26
CA ALA A 36 3.22 32.39 -2.83
C ALA A 36 3.28 32.33 -1.29
N GLU A 37 4.05 31.39 -0.75
CA GLU A 37 4.23 31.24 0.70
C GLU A 37 5.09 32.38 1.22
N VAL A 38 4.72 32.96 2.35
CA VAL A 38 5.49 34.00 3.01
C VAL A 38 6.60 33.35 3.82
N HIS A 39 7.86 33.69 3.52
CA HIS A 39 9.02 33.09 4.17
C HIS A 39 10.26 34.00 4.08
N TRP A 40 11.22 33.84 4.98
CA TRP A 40 12.56 34.40 4.83
C TRP A 40 13.32 33.69 3.71
N ASN A 41 14.19 34.41 3.01
CA ASN A 41 15.07 33.79 2.04
C ASN A 41 15.99 32.77 2.74
N PRO A 42 16.03 31.51 2.30
CA PRO A 42 16.92 30.51 2.90
C PRO A 42 18.40 30.89 2.89
N LEU A 43 18.83 31.80 1.99
CA LEU A 43 20.21 32.31 1.93
C LEU A 43 20.52 33.36 3.00
N ASP A 44 19.49 33.96 3.61
CA ASP A 44 19.62 35.00 4.64
C ASP A 44 19.43 34.43 6.06
N ILE A 45 19.35 33.10 6.19
CA ILE A 45 19.34 32.38 7.47
C ILE A 45 20.79 32.14 7.92
N PRO A 46 21.18 32.46 9.19
CA PRO A 46 20.31 32.83 10.31
C PRO A 46 19.77 34.26 10.26
N VAL A 47 18.47 34.41 10.55
CA VAL A 47 17.77 35.70 10.49
C VAL A 47 18.18 36.58 11.68
N PRO A 48 18.73 37.79 11.46
CA PRO A 48 19.11 38.67 12.54
C PRO A 48 17.88 39.29 13.20
N TYR A 49 17.88 39.45 14.52
CA TYR A 49 16.87 40.24 15.24
C TYR A 49 17.51 41.06 16.37
N ARG A 50 16.81 42.11 16.80
CA ARG A 50 17.21 42.97 17.91
C ARG A 50 16.09 43.07 18.92
N LEU A 51 16.44 43.16 20.19
CA LEU A 51 15.48 43.49 21.25
C LEU A 51 15.64 44.97 21.61
N GLN A 52 14.53 45.66 21.86
CA GLN A 52 14.60 46.99 22.48
C GLN A 52 15.25 46.87 23.86
N ALA A 53 16.24 47.71 24.12
CA ALA A 53 17.04 47.62 25.35
C ALA A 53 16.25 47.82 26.65
N ASP A 54 15.13 48.55 26.62
CA ASP A 54 14.34 48.83 27.83
C ASP A 54 13.38 47.69 28.20
N GLY A 55 13.09 46.76 27.29
CA GLY A 55 12.15 45.67 27.53
C GLY A 55 10.75 46.16 27.93
N THR A 56 10.06 45.37 28.76
CA THR A 56 8.79 45.80 29.37
C THR A 56 9.01 46.57 30.67
N ALA A 57 8.17 47.58 30.93
CA ALA A 57 8.20 48.34 32.18
C ALA A 57 7.83 47.50 33.42
N ASP A 58 7.20 46.33 33.26
CA ASP A 58 6.76 45.47 34.36
C ASP A 58 7.88 44.54 34.91
N VAL A 59 8.95 44.32 34.15
CA VAL A 59 10.03 43.38 34.47
C VAL A 59 11.38 44.09 34.42
N SER A 60 12.11 44.13 35.53
CA SER A 60 13.34 44.94 35.65
C SER A 60 14.63 44.13 35.77
N ASP A 61 14.55 42.80 35.81
CA ASP A 61 15.70 41.91 36.01
C ASP A 61 16.27 41.36 34.69
N GLY A 62 15.71 41.77 33.55
CA GLY A 62 16.09 41.32 32.20
C GLY A 62 15.56 39.94 31.82
N SER A 63 14.71 39.32 32.66
CA SER A 63 14.11 38.03 32.35
C SER A 63 13.13 38.08 31.18
N ASP A 64 12.57 39.26 30.88
CA ASP A 64 11.70 39.52 29.73
C ASP A 64 12.46 39.38 28.41
N LEU A 65 13.65 39.97 28.30
CA LEU A 65 14.51 39.80 27.13
C LEU A 65 14.96 38.34 26.94
N ALA A 66 15.29 37.67 28.06
CA ALA A 66 15.64 36.25 28.05
C ALA A 66 14.46 35.36 27.63
N ALA A 67 13.24 35.70 28.02
CA ALA A 67 12.02 34.98 27.66
C ALA A 67 11.72 35.11 26.15
N VAL A 68 11.96 36.27 25.54
CA VAL A 68 11.87 36.43 24.08
C VAL A 68 12.92 35.57 23.36
N GLU A 69 14.16 35.58 23.83
CA GLU A 69 15.24 34.75 23.27
C GLU A 69 14.92 33.24 23.39
N ALA A 70 14.32 32.81 24.50
CA ALA A 70 13.80 31.44 24.66
C ALA A 70 12.68 31.10 23.66
N GLY A 71 11.83 32.07 23.31
CA GLY A 71 10.83 31.92 22.25
C GLY A 71 11.45 31.65 20.88
N PHE A 72 12.50 32.38 20.50
CA PHE A 72 13.24 32.11 19.26
C PHE A 72 13.89 30.73 19.29
N HIS A 73 14.53 30.38 20.41
CA HIS A 73 15.17 29.09 20.60
C HIS A 73 14.18 27.91 20.50
N THR A 74 12.94 28.11 20.94
CA THR A 74 11.87 27.10 20.85
C THR A 74 11.63 26.65 19.41
N TRP A 75 11.71 27.58 18.44
CA TRP A 75 11.53 27.29 17.01
C TRP A 75 12.77 26.70 16.33
N GLU A 76 13.96 27.27 16.54
CA GLU A 76 15.20 26.79 15.88
C GLU A 76 15.76 25.50 16.48
N SER A 77 15.30 25.07 17.66
CA SER A 77 15.72 23.82 18.30
C SER A 77 15.14 22.55 17.66
N GLN A 78 14.22 22.69 16.69
CA GLN A 78 13.63 21.53 16.01
C GLN A 78 14.63 20.91 15.02
N THR A 79 14.86 19.60 15.11
CA THR A 79 15.88 18.92 14.27
C THR A 79 15.51 18.83 12.79
N CYS A 80 14.24 19.02 12.46
CA CYS A 80 13.72 18.92 11.09
C CYS A 80 13.84 20.24 10.30
N THR A 81 14.19 21.36 10.96
CA THR A 81 14.23 22.68 10.33
C THR A 81 15.64 23.22 10.19
N SER A 82 15.89 23.96 9.11
CA SER A 82 17.09 24.79 8.96
C SER A 82 16.90 26.21 9.49
N LEU A 83 15.72 26.55 9.99
CA LEU A 83 15.43 27.87 10.55
C LEU A 83 16.35 28.14 11.73
N ALA A 84 17.01 29.29 11.69
CA ALA A 84 17.92 29.74 12.72
C ALA A 84 17.86 31.26 12.85
N PHE A 85 18.13 31.75 14.04
CA PHE A 85 18.09 33.18 14.35
C PHE A 85 19.44 33.64 14.90
N THR A 86 19.68 34.95 14.85
CA THR A 86 20.88 35.54 15.48
C THR A 86 20.52 36.82 16.19
N ARG A 87 20.60 36.80 17.53
CA ARG A 87 20.43 37.99 18.36
C ARG A 87 21.58 38.96 18.14
N GLN A 88 21.26 40.16 17.66
CA GLN A 88 22.20 41.27 17.56
C GLN A 88 22.16 42.13 18.82
N ALA A 89 23.07 43.11 18.92
CA ALA A 89 23.11 44.05 20.03
C ALA A 89 21.76 44.78 20.19
N ASP A 90 21.33 44.98 21.44
CA ASP A 90 20.04 45.60 21.73
C ASP A 90 19.88 46.95 21.04
N TYR A 91 18.66 47.26 20.65
CA TYR A 91 18.32 48.49 19.96
C TYR A 91 18.28 49.66 20.97
N PRO A 92 19.16 50.67 20.82
CA PRO A 92 19.15 51.81 21.71
C PRO A 92 18.11 52.83 21.25
N GLY A 93 17.20 53.21 22.14
CA GLY A 93 16.26 54.31 21.91
C GLY A 93 14.81 53.87 21.77
N ALA A 94 13.95 54.84 21.48
CA ALA A 94 12.51 54.63 21.45
C ALA A 94 12.11 53.72 20.27
N PRO A 95 11.22 52.74 20.51
CA PRO A 95 10.76 51.83 19.48
C PRO A 95 10.04 52.56 18.35
N THR A 96 10.33 52.18 17.11
CA THR A 96 9.57 52.62 15.93
C THR A 96 9.22 51.39 15.12
N ILE A 97 7.91 51.16 14.91
CA ILE A 97 7.46 50.09 14.03
C ILE A 97 7.71 50.55 12.59
N SER A 98 8.52 49.81 11.85
CA SER A 98 8.92 50.14 10.49
C SER A 98 9.03 48.90 9.64
N CYS A 99 8.34 48.90 8.51
CA CYS A 99 8.26 47.74 7.61
C CYS A 99 9.44 47.59 6.64
N ASN A 100 10.49 48.41 6.76
CA ASN A 100 11.55 48.51 5.74
C ASN A 100 12.78 49.31 6.23
N ASP A 101 13.13 49.23 7.50
CA ASP A 101 14.35 49.87 8.00
C ASP A 101 15.55 48.90 8.09
N GLY A 102 15.33 47.63 7.78
CA GLY A 102 16.31 46.56 7.81
C GLY A 102 16.61 46.09 9.23
N VAL A 103 15.74 46.40 10.18
CA VAL A 103 15.90 46.06 11.59
C VAL A 103 14.69 45.31 12.08
N ASN A 104 14.84 43.99 12.15
CA ASN A 104 13.86 43.11 12.79
C ASN A 104 13.82 43.36 14.31
N LEU A 105 12.93 44.25 14.77
CA LEU A 105 12.89 44.72 16.15
C LEU A 105 11.78 44.04 16.94
N VAL A 106 12.11 43.54 18.13
CA VAL A 106 11.15 43.12 19.16
C VAL A 106 11.07 44.19 20.24
N MET A 107 9.87 44.68 20.53
CA MET A 107 9.67 45.85 21.41
C MET A 107 8.38 45.80 22.22
N TRP A 108 8.31 46.60 23.29
CA TRP A 108 7.06 46.91 24.00
C TRP A 108 6.61 48.32 23.69
N LEU A 109 5.33 48.47 23.36
CA LEU A 109 4.68 49.77 23.33
C LEU A 109 4.09 50.07 24.71
N GLU A 110 4.84 50.81 25.52
CA GLU A 110 4.44 51.26 26.86
C GLU A 110 3.49 52.47 26.83
N SER A 111 3.30 53.06 25.64
CA SER A 111 2.32 54.12 25.41
C SER A 111 1.95 54.18 23.94
N GLY A 112 0.78 54.75 23.63
CA GLY A 112 0.40 55.02 22.25
C GLY A 112 0.06 53.77 21.43
N TRP A 113 -0.54 52.74 22.05
CA TRP A 113 -1.06 51.58 21.32
C TRP A 113 -1.99 52.02 20.18
N PRO A 114 -1.78 51.57 18.93
CA PRO A 114 -2.57 51.98 17.78
C PRO A 114 -4.06 51.63 17.94
N PRO A 115 -4.98 52.62 17.88
CA PRO A 115 -6.42 52.36 18.02
C PRO A 115 -6.99 51.40 16.98
N ASP A 116 -6.41 51.37 15.77
CA ASP A 116 -6.87 50.53 14.66
C ASP A 116 -6.56 49.03 14.86
N VAL A 117 -5.62 48.69 15.75
CA VAL A 117 -5.31 47.31 16.13
C VAL A 117 -6.21 46.80 17.26
N GLY A 118 -6.71 47.73 18.09
CA GLY A 118 -7.60 47.41 19.21
C GLY A 118 -6.84 46.97 20.47
N PRO A 119 -7.36 47.26 21.67
CA PRO A 119 -6.71 46.93 22.95
C PRO A 119 -6.72 45.42 23.27
N GLU A 120 -7.50 44.62 22.55
CA GLU A 120 -7.56 43.16 22.72
C GLU A 120 -6.31 42.44 22.21
N ALA A 121 -5.51 43.07 21.35
CA ALA A 121 -4.27 42.51 20.85
C ALA A 121 -3.17 42.60 21.93
N ILE A 122 -2.63 41.43 22.30
CA ILE A 122 -1.57 41.29 23.31
C ILE A 122 -0.19 41.50 22.68
N GLY A 123 0.00 40.97 21.47
CA GLY A 123 1.18 41.12 20.63
C GLY A 123 0.78 41.16 19.17
N VAL A 124 1.67 41.70 18.34
CA VAL A 124 1.51 41.76 16.89
C VAL A 124 2.86 41.59 16.22
N THR A 125 2.89 40.77 15.17
CA THR A 125 4.00 40.73 14.22
C THR A 125 3.61 41.36 12.88
N THR A 126 4.49 42.20 12.35
CA THR A 126 4.32 42.88 11.05
C THR A 126 5.41 42.46 10.08
N PRO A 127 5.27 41.30 9.40
CA PRO A 127 6.21 40.88 8.38
C PRO A 127 5.99 41.63 7.06
N CYS A 128 7.09 41.99 6.42
CA CYS A 128 7.13 42.84 5.24
C CYS A 128 7.77 42.06 4.12
N PHE A 129 6.95 41.68 3.16
CA PHE A 129 7.33 40.70 2.15
C PHE A 129 7.00 41.17 0.74
N ASP A 130 7.75 40.65 -0.23
CA ASP A 130 7.46 40.86 -1.64
C ASP A 130 6.13 40.16 -2.00
N PRO A 131 5.13 40.87 -2.57
CA PRO A 131 3.82 40.29 -2.85
C PRO A 131 3.83 39.24 -3.98
N SER A 132 4.88 39.19 -4.78
CA SER A 132 5.05 38.25 -5.88
C SER A 132 5.77 36.97 -5.45
N THR A 133 6.80 37.07 -4.61
CA THR A 133 7.61 35.92 -4.17
C THR A 133 7.25 35.41 -2.79
N GLY A 134 6.67 36.25 -1.93
CA GLY A 134 6.45 35.97 -0.50
C GLY A 134 7.69 36.15 0.36
N GLU A 135 8.82 36.56 -0.21
CA GLU A 135 10.08 36.71 0.53
C GLU A 135 9.99 37.87 1.52
N ILE A 136 10.18 37.58 2.81
CA ILE A 136 10.24 38.56 3.90
C ILE A 136 11.59 39.28 3.81
N GLY A 137 11.55 40.61 3.79
CA GLY A 137 12.74 41.47 3.88
C GLY A 137 12.94 42.11 5.25
N ASP A 138 11.86 42.24 6.04
CA ASP A 138 11.85 42.92 7.33
C ASP A 138 10.63 42.46 8.15
N ALA A 139 10.75 42.30 9.47
CA ALA A 139 9.63 42.00 10.34
C ALA A 139 9.84 42.52 11.77
N ASP A 140 8.88 43.29 12.26
CA ASP A 140 8.84 43.77 13.64
C ASP A 140 7.84 42.97 14.48
N ILE A 141 8.18 42.74 15.75
CA ILE A 141 7.30 42.19 16.78
C ILE A 141 7.09 43.25 17.85
N TRP A 142 5.84 43.52 18.19
CA TRP A 142 5.52 44.55 19.17
C TRP A 142 4.43 44.12 20.13
N PHE A 143 4.70 44.29 21.41
CA PHE A 143 3.87 43.85 22.52
C PHE A 143 3.12 45.01 23.16
N ASN A 144 1.88 44.76 23.60
CA ASN A 144 1.02 45.75 24.21
C ASN A 144 1.35 45.93 25.71
N GLY A 145 2.20 46.91 26.02
CA GLY A 145 2.47 47.35 27.41
C GLY A 145 1.47 48.38 27.94
N VAL A 146 0.54 48.87 27.10
CA VAL A 146 -0.47 49.86 27.50
C VAL A 146 -1.62 49.19 28.26
N ASP A 147 -2.14 48.10 27.71
CA ASP A 147 -3.36 47.44 28.21
C ASP A 147 -3.06 46.17 29.02
N TYR A 148 -1.86 45.60 28.89
CA TYR A 148 -1.47 44.36 29.57
C TYR A 148 -0.26 44.57 30.46
N GLN A 149 -0.23 43.78 31.53
CA GLN A 149 0.92 43.69 32.41
C GLN A 149 1.63 42.35 32.22
N TRP A 150 2.96 42.39 32.21
CA TRP A 150 3.80 41.27 31.78
C TRP A 150 4.55 40.59 32.93
N ALA A 151 4.86 39.32 32.76
CA ALA A 151 5.67 38.51 33.66
C ALA A 151 6.38 37.37 32.93
N THR A 152 7.32 36.72 33.61
CA THR A 152 8.18 35.65 33.07
C THR A 152 8.17 34.39 33.93
N ASP A 153 7.27 34.33 34.92
CA ASP A 153 7.18 33.28 35.94
C ASP A 153 5.86 32.47 35.88
N GLY A 154 5.06 32.66 34.81
CA GLY A 154 3.78 31.98 34.61
C GLY A 154 2.69 32.33 35.63
N ARG A 155 2.81 33.46 36.35
CA ARG A 155 1.82 33.88 37.34
C ARG A 155 0.44 34.19 36.72
N LEU A 156 -0.61 33.87 37.46
CA LEU A 156 -2.00 33.90 36.97
C LEU A 156 -2.60 35.29 36.71
N ASP A 157 -1.95 36.35 37.18
CA ASP A 157 -2.45 37.74 37.09
C ASP A 157 -1.69 38.59 36.05
N ARG A 158 -0.82 37.97 35.24
CA ARG A 158 -0.01 38.65 34.21
C ARG A 158 0.11 37.80 32.95
N VAL A 159 0.36 38.45 31.83
CA VAL A 159 0.66 37.80 30.56
C VAL A 159 2.09 37.27 30.61
N ASP A 160 2.30 36.03 30.17
CA ASP A 160 3.63 35.44 30.09
C ASP A 160 4.35 35.88 28.81
N VAL A 161 5.56 36.42 28.96
CA VAL A 161 6.36 36.95 27.84
C VAL A 161 6.70 35.86 26.83
N GLN A 162 7.21 34.70 27.27
CA GLN A 162 7.61 33.64 26.34
C GLN A 162 6.40 33.06 25.60
N ASN A 163 5.27 32.92 26.28
CA ASN A 163 4.03 32.43 25.68
C ASN A 163 3.62 33.25 24.46
N ILE A 164 3.56 34.59 24.59
CA ILE A 164 3.17 35.47 23.48
C ILE A 164 4.32 35.61 22.47
N ALA A 165 5.56 35.77 22.93
CA ALA A 165 6.71 35.88 22.03
C ALA A 165 6.83 34.67 21.10
N THR A 166 6.67 33.45 21.61
CA THR A 166 6.77 32.23 20.78
C THR A 166 5.69 32.21 19.70
N HIS A 167 4.47 32.67 19.99
CA HIS A 167 3.40 32.83 19.01
C HIS A 167 3.75 33.87 17.93
N GLU A 168 4.15 35.07 18.36
CA GLU A 168 4.49 36.16 17.44
C GLU A 168 5.70 35.81 16.55
N ILE A 169 6.66 35.04 17.08
CA ILE A 169 7.80 34.54 16.31
C ILE A 169 7.35 33.58 15.21
N GLY A 170 6.28 32.80 15.41
CA GLY A 170 5.69 32.00 14.34
C GLY A 170 5.26 32.86 13.14
N HIS A 171 4.62 33.99 13.40
CA HIS A 171 4.29 34.97 12.36
C HIS A 171 5.53 35.64 11.76
N PHE A 172 6.56 35.89 12.57
CA PHE A 172 7.81 36.52 12.16
C PHE A 172 8.51 35.77 11.02
N PHE A 173 8.38 34.45 10.97
CA PHE A 173 8.94 33.63 9.88
C PHE A 173 7.90 33.13 8.87
N GLY A 174 6.63 33.54 8.98
CA GLY A 174 5.64 33.34 7.93
C GLY A 174 4.50 32.36 8.23
N LEU A 175 4.34 31.86 9.46
CA LEU A 175 3.17 31.04 9.80
C LEU A 175 1.91 31.89 9.95
N GLY A 176 0.78 31.29 9.60
CA GLY A 176 -0.55 31.78 9.92
C GLY A 176 -1.11 31.10 11.17
N HIS A 177 -2.32 31.49 11.57
CA HIS A 177 -2.97 30.88 12.73
C HIS A 177 -3.39 29.43 12.50
N SER A 178 -3.12 28.57 13.48
CA SER A 178 -3.66 27.21 13.54
C SER A 178 -5.11 27.20 14.03
N GLN A 179 -5.84 26.17 13.64
CA GLN A 179 -7.20 25.88 14.11
C GLN A 179 -7.22 25.05 15.41
N TYR A 180 -6.08 24.49 15.82
CA TYR A 180 -5.97 23.62 16.99
C TYR A 180 -5.64 24.42 18.24
N SER A 181 -6.45 24.30 19.29
CA SER A 181 -6.34 25.13 20.50
C SER A 181 -5.09 24.88 21.33
N ASP A 182 -4.45 23.73 21.15
CA ASP A 182 -3.19 23.34 21.78
C ASP A 182 -1.95 23.75 20.97
N ALA A 183 -2.11 24.26 19.76
CA ALA A 183 -1.01 24.76 18.95
C ALA A 183 -0.51 26.12 19.45
N THR A 184 0.81 26.34 19.39
CA THR A 184 1.43 27.65 19.58
C THR A 184 0.77 28.68 18.69
N MET A 185 0.49 28.34 17.43
CA MET A 185 -0.13 29.27 16.47
C MET A 185 -1.65 29.42 16.59
N TYR A 186 -2.32 28.94 17.65
CA TYR A 186 -3.76 29.16 17.79
C TYR A 186 -4.11 30.64 17.94
N TYR A 187 -5.10 31.11 17.18
CA TYR A 187 -5.43 32.54 17.04
C TYR A 187 -5.85 33.28 18.32
N ALA A 188 -6.24 32.55 19.37
CA ALA A 188 -6.72 33.14 20.62
C ALA A 188 -5.79 32.78 21.78
N SER A 189 -5.51 33.75 22.65
CA SER A 189 -4.83 33.51 23.92
C SER A 189 -5.84 33.58 25.08
N ALA A 190 -5.62 32.77 26.11
CA ALA A 190 -6.33 32.90 27.37
C ALA A 190 -5.84 34.10 28.21
N GLY A 191 -4.77 34.78 27.78
CA GLY A 191 -4.20 35.96 28.42
C GLY A 191 -3.42 35.59 29.68
N ASN A 192 -3.80 36.19 30.81
CA ASN A 192 -3.05 36.07 32.06
C ASN A 192 -2.91 34.61 32.52
N GLY A 193 -1.69 34.21 32.90
CA GLY A 193 -1.37 32.88 33.39
C GLY A 193 -1.32 31.76 32.34
N GLU A 194 -1.54 32.07 31.06
CA GLU A 194 -1.36 31.08 29.99
C GLU A 194 0.13 30.92 29.65
N THR A 195 0.61 29.67 29.64
CA THR A 195 1.99 29.34 29.26
C THR A 195 2.07 28.25 28.19
N VAL A 196 0.93 27.71 27.74
CA VAL A 196 0.88 26.55 26.84
C VAL A 196 1.49 26.82 25.46
N ARG A 197 1.57 28.09 25.04
CA ARG A 197 2.14 28.51 23.75
C ARG A 197 3.65 28.69 23.78
N SER A 198 4.28 28.59 24.96
CA SER A 198 5.75 28.60 25.10
C SER A 198 6.43 27.32 24.57
N THR A 199 5.66 26.31 24.17
CA THR A 199 6.13 25.04 23.61
C THR A 199 5.38 24.70 22.33
N LEU A 200 6.02 24.02 21.38
CA LEU A 200 5.43 23.68 20.09
C LEU A 200 4.55 22.41 20.16
N SER A 201 3.39 22.45 19.51
CA SER A 201 2.60 21.25 19.20
C SER A 201 3.14 20.55 17.96
N SER A 202 2.60 19.36 17.65
CA SER A 202 2.93 18.67 16.41
C SER A 202 2.53 19.43 15.15
N ASP A 203 1.48 20.26 15.20
CA ASP A 203 1.06 21.10 14.06
C ASP A 203 2.09 22.20 13.79
N ASP A 204 2.60 22.82 14.85
CA ASP A 204 3.63 23.87 14.79
C ASP A 204 4.97 23.32 14.28
N VAL A 205 5.39 22.15 14.79
CA VAL A 205 6.60 21.46 14.33
C VAL A 205 6.48 21.13 12.85
N ALA A 206 5.37 20.53 12.41
CA ALA A 206 5.15 20.21 11.00
C ALA A 206 5.22 21.46 10.10
N ALA A 207 4.68 22.59 10.56
CA ALA A 207 4.70 23.85 9.83
C ALA A 207 6.13 24.37 9.60
N VAL A 208 6.96 24.41 10.65
CA VAL A 208 8.34 24.92 10.55
C VAL A 208 9.25 23.96 9.76
N CYS A 209 9.05 22.63 9.90
CA CYS A 209 9.74 21.64 9.07
C CYS A 209 9.39 21.79 7.58
N TYR A 210 8.12 22.10 7.28
CA TYR A 210 7.66 22.28 5.91
C TYR A 210 8.23 23.55 5.28
N LEU A 211 8.19 24.68 6.00
CA LEU A 211 8.55 25.98 5.47
C LEU A 211 10.07 26.16 5.35
N TYR A 212 10.83 25.60 6.30
CA TYR A 212 12.29 25.66 6.33
C TYR A 212 12.90 24.27 6.53
N PRO A 213 12.79 23.34 5.56
CA PRO A 213 13.30 21.99 5.73
C PRO A 213 14.83 21.98 5.79
N VAL A 214 15.40 21.07 6.59
CA VAL A 214 16.85 20.81 6.57
C VAL A 214 17.29 20.42 5.15
N ASN A 215 18.31 21.10 4.65
CA ASN A 215 19.05 20.67 3.46
C ASN A 215 19.91 19.45 3.82
N CYS A 216 19.38 18.25 3.61
CA CYS A 216 20.12 17.02 3.87
C CYS A 216 21.10 16.69 2.73
N ASN A 217 22.26 16.15 3.07
CA ASN A 217 23.24 15.58 2.13
C ASN A 217 23.26 14.03 2.20
N GLY A 218 22.64 13.43 3.22
CA GLY A 218 22.38 11.99 3.32
C GLY A 218 21.37 11.65 4.41
N ASN A 219 20.96 10.38 4.50
CA ASN A 219 19.95 9.92 5.47
C ASN A 219 20.36 10.16 6.94
N GLY A 220 21.66 10.24 7.22
CA GLY A 220 22.17 10.56 8.56
C GLY A 220 21.84 11.98 9.03
N ASP A 221 21.45 12.87 8.11
CA ASP A 221 21.03 14.24 8.41
C ASP A 221 19.53 14.31 8.75
N CYS A 222 18.79 13.20 8.64
CA CYS A 222 17.35 13.12 8.90
C CYS A 222 17.04 12.33 10.16
N THR A 223 15.97 12.72 10.85
CA THR A 223 15.45 11.98 12.01
C THR A 223 14.66 10.76 11.55
N PRO A 224 15.01 9.53 11.97
CA PRO A 224 14.24 8.33 11.63
C PRO A 224 12.75 8.49 12.01
N PRO A 225 11.79 8.08 11.16
CA PRO A 225 11.94 7.23 9.98
C PRO A 225 12.19 7.98 8.64
N GLU A 226 12.57 9.25 8.67
CA GLU A 226 12.78 10.04 7.46
C GLU A 226 14.11 9.72 6.78
N VAL A 227 14.15 9.88 5.46
CA VAL A 227 15.33 9.69 4.61
C VAL A 227 15.54 10.92 3.73
N CYS A 228 16.77 11.11 3.28
CA CYS A 228 17.14 12.26 2.48
C CYS A 228 16.74 12.05 1.01
N ILE A 229 15.71 12.76 0.56
CA ILE A 229 15.21 12.72 -0.82
C ILE A 229 15.28 14.14 -1.38
N ASN A 230 15.99 14.32 -2.49
CA ASN A 230 16.12 15.62 -3.16
C ASN A 230 16.59 16.76 -2.22
N ARG A 231 17.56 16.47 -1.35
CA ARG A 231 18.07 17.38 -0.31
C ARG A 231 17.03 17.83 0.72
N ARG A 232 15.95 17.06 0.91
CA ARG A 232 14.97 17.27 1.98
C ARG A 232 14.78 15.98 2.76
N CYS A 233 14.61 16.09 4.08
CA CYS A 233 14.15 14.97 4.88
C CYS A 233 12.67 14.72 4.60
N GLN A 234 12.36 13.50 4.18
CA GLN A 234 11.00 13.06 3.85
C GLN A 234 10.75 11.69 4.49
N PRO A 235 9.50 11.33 4.84
CA PRO A 235 9.18 9.99 5.30
C PRO A 235 9.75 8.93 4.35
N ALA A 236 10.41 7.89 4.89
CA ALA A 236 10.88 6.79 4.07
C ALA A 236 9.72 6.25 3.21
N PRO A 237 9.93 6.03 1.89
CA PRO A 237 8.97 5.32 1.09
C PRO A 237 8.67 3.98 1.75
N PRO A 238 7.41 3.50 1.73
CA PRO A 238 7.12 2.13 2.16
C PRO A 238 8.04 1.17 1.39
N PRO A 239 8.49 0.06 2.02
CA PRO A 239 9.25 -0.94 1.30
C PRO A 239 8.44 -1.38 0.06
N PRO A 240 9.11 -1.64 -1.08
CA PRO A 240 8.42 -2.12 -2.27
C PRO A 240 7.58 -3.37 -1.94
N ALA A 241 6.39 -3.41 -2.50
CA ALA A 241 5.41 -4.46 -2.30
C ALA A 241 5.96 -5.81 -2.81
N GLY A 242 5.81 -6.86 -1.99
CA GLY A 242 6.22 -8.22 -2.30
C GLY A 242 5.39 -8.86 -3.42
N LEU A 243 5.75 -10.08 -3.82
CA LEU A 243 4.96 -10.85 -4.78
C LEU A 243 3.52 -11.01 -4.26
N GLY A 244 2.53 -10.73 -5.11
CA GLY A 244 1.10 -10.81 -4.75
C GLY A 244 0.53 -9.65 -3.95
N GLU A 245 1.36 -8.72 -3.49
CA GLU A 245 0.91 -7.52 -2.79
C GLU A 245 0.31 -6.47 -3.74
N ALA A 246 -0.41 -5.52 -3.14
CA ALA A 246 -1.13 -4.47 -3.86
C ALA A 246 -0.17 -3.44 -4.45
N CYS A 247 -0.51 -2.92 -5.63
CA CYS A 247 0.30 -1.93 -6.33
C CYS A 247 -0.54 -1.07 -7.27
N THR A 248 -0.03 0.11 -7.61
CA THR A 248 -0.62 1.00 -8.61
C THR A 248 0.34 1.33 -9.76
N GLU A 249 1.63 1.09 -9.60
CA GLU A 249 2.68 1.34 -10.60
C GLU A 249 3.82 0.32 -10.45
N ASP A 250 4.60 0.12 -11.50
CA ASP A 250 5.64 -0.93 -11.54
C ASP A 250 6.74 -0.71 -10.50
N GLN A 251 7.07 0.55 -10.22
CA GLN A 251 8.07 0.96 -9.24
C GLN A 251 7.67 0.62 -7.80
N ALA A 252 6.37 0.40 -7.55
CA ALA A 252 5.89 -0.02 -6.24
C ALA A 252 6.23 -1.48 -5.94
N CYS A 253 6.61 -2.29 -6.95
CA CYS A 253 6.87 -3.72 -6.78
C CYS A 253 8.34 -4.02 -6.49
N GLN A 254 8.57 -4.93 -5.54
CA GLN A 254 9.90 -5.43 -5.22
C GLN A 254 10.48 -6.19 -6.40
N GLN A 255 11.68 -5.78 -6.83
CA GLN A 255 12.41 -6.47 -7.90
C GLN A 255 12.82 -7.88 -7.45
N GLY A 256 12.78 -8.83 -8.39
CA GLY A 256 13.22 -10.21 -8.15
C GLY A 256 14.75 -10.33 -8.05
N THR A 257 15.23 -11.56 -7.85
CA THR A 257 16.67 -11.87 -7.97
C THR A 257 17.09 -11.92 -9.44
N GLY A 258 18.02 -11.06 -9.87
CA GLY A 258 18.50 -10.95 -11.26
C GLY A 258 17.89 -9.77 -12.04
N ASP A 259 18.01 -9.76 -13.37
CA ASP A 259 17.43 -8.72 -14.27
C ASP A 259 15.89 -8.85 -14.44
N ASN A 260 15.22 -9.44 -13.45
CA ASN A 260 13.80 -9.77 -13.50
C ASN A 260 12.96 -8.52 -13.26
N ASN A 261 12.32 -8.03 -14.32
CA ASN A 261 11.52 -6.81 -14.32
C ASN A 261 10.18 -7.04 -13.58
N ALA A 262 10.15 -6.69 -12.29
CA ALA A 262 8.90 -6.68 -11.53
C ALA A 262 7.97 -5.60 -12.07
N PHE A 263 6.68 -5.90 -12.09
CA PHE A 263 5.66 -5.04 -12.68
C PHE A 263 4.34 -5.17 -11.94
N CYS A 264 3.52 -4.14 -12.06
CA CYS A 264 2.21 -4.10 -11.43
C CYS A 264 1.12 -4.51 -12.43
N ILE A 265 0.47 -5.65 -12.17
CA ILE A 265 -0.77 -6.00 -12.86
C ILE A 265 -1.87 -5.12 -12.27
N GLN A 266 -2.49 -4.30 -13.10
CA GLN A 266 -3.44 -3.28 -12.65
C GLN A 266 -4.78 -3.90 -12.29
N ALA A 267 -5.53 -3.24 -11.39
CA ALA A 267 -6.87 -3.68 -11.01
C ALA A 267 -7.83 -3.81 -12.21
N ALA A 268 -7.71 -2.94 -13.20
CA ALA A 268 -8.48 -3.00 -14.43
C ALA A 268 -8.23 -4.26 -15.29
N GLN A 269 -7.19 -5.03 -14.99
CA GLN A 269 -6.86 -6.30 -15.66
C GLN A 269 -7.43 -7.52 -14.92
N GLY A 270 -8.27 -7.31 -13.90
CA GLY A 270 -8.91 -8.38 -13.13
C GLY A 270 -8.13 -8.82 -11.88
N PHE A 271 -7.28 -7.96 -11.35
CA PHE A 271 -6.49 -8.19 -10.13
C PHE A 271 -6.87 -7.13 -9.07
N PRO A 272 -7.93 -7.33 -8.28
CA PRO A 272 -8.48 -6.29 -7.40
C PRO A 272 -7.42 -5.71 -6.46
N GLY A 273 -7.20 -4.39 -6.48
CA GLY A 273 -6.15 -3.73 -5.68
C GLY A 273 -4.74 -3.76 -6.29
N GLY A 274 -4.59 -4.30 -7.50
CA GLY A 274 -3.30 -4.47 -8.18
C GLY A 274 -2.51 -5.65 -7.63
N TYR A 275 -1.58 -6.17 -8.43
CA TYR A 275 -0.82 -7.36 -8.08
C TYR A 275 0.60 -7.29 -8.59
N CYS A 276 1.56 -7.26 -7.67
CA CYS A 276 2.97 -7.33 -8.02
C CYS A 276 3.32 -8.72 -8.53
N SER A 277 3.81 -8.80 -9.77
CA SER A 277 4.25 -10.02 -10.42
C SER A 277 5.60 -9.79 -11.12
N ILE A 278 6.19 -10.87 -11.62
CA ILE A 278 7.47 -10.87 -12.29
C ILE A 278 7.33 -11.62 -13.62
N TRP A 279 7.88 -11.03 -14.67
CA TRP A 279 7.93 -11.63 -16.01
C TRP A 279 9.05 -12.66 -16.14
N GLY A 280 8.80 -13.67 -16.97
CA GLY A 280 9.87 -14.53 -17.49
C GLY A 280 10.31 -15.62 -16.53
N CYS A 281 9.42 -16.03 -15.63
CA CYS A 281 9.69 -17.21 -14.82
C CYS A 281 9.72 -18.48 -15.69
N SER A 282 10.49 -19.49 -15.28
CA SER A 282 10.54 -20.78 -15.96
C SER A 282 9.79 -21.85 -15.17
N PRO A 283 8.81 -22.55 -15.77
CA PRO A 283 8.12 -23.66 -15.11
C PRO A 283 9.02 -24.88 -14.81
N THR A 284 10.21 -24.94 -15.39
CA THR A 284 11.14 -26.09 -15.27
C THR A 284 12.25 -25.87 -14.24
N ASP A 285 12.35 -24.68 -13.65
CA ASP A 285 13.44 -24.34 -12.74
C ASP A 285 13.02 -24.59 -11.29
N ALA A 286 13.56 -25.68 -10.71
CA ALA A 286 13.30 -26.07 -9.32
C ALA A 286 13.99 -25.16 -8.29
N GLN A 287 14.84 -24.21 -8.71
CA GLN A 287 15.66 -23.37 -7.83
C GLN A 287 15.35 -21.87 -7.85
N GLY A 288 14.25 -21.44 -8.47
CA GLY A 288 13.60 -20.17 -8.11
C GLY A 288 13.68 -19.05 -9.16
N SER A 289 12.79 -19.10 -10.16
CA SER A 289 12.54 -17.90 -10.97
C SER A 289 11.61 -16.88 -10.27
N CYS A 290 10.85 -17.31 -9.26
CA CYS A 290 9.93 -16.47 -8.50
C CYS A 290 10.44 -16.25 -7.06
N PRO A 291 10.39 -15.00 -6.55
CA PRO A 291 10.84 -14.68 -5.19
C PRO A 291 9.91 -15.28 -4.14
N THR A 292 10.44 -15.43 -2.92
CA THR A 292 9.65 -15.76 -1.72
C THR A 292 8.85 -17.07 -1.81
N GLY A 293 9.29 -18.00 -2.67
CA GLY A 293 8.57 -19.26 -2.89
C GLY A 293 7.35 -19.14 -3.80
N GLY A 294 7.22 -18.04 -4.56
CA GLY A 294 6.19 -17.92 -5.59
C GLY A 294 6.22 -19.04 -6.62
N ARG A 295 5.10 -19.22 -7.31
CA ARG A 295 4.90 -20.25 -8.33
C ARG A 295 4.83 -19.63 -9.71
N CYS A 296 5.44 -20.28 -10.70
CA CYS A 296 5.39 -19.83 -12.07
C CYS A 296 4.17 -20.42 -12.79
N GLU A 297 3.30 -19.55 -13.30
CA GLU A 297 2.09 -19.94 -14.03
C GLU A 297 2.14 -19.57 -15.51
N ASP A 298 1.53 -20.42 -16.33
CA ASP A 298 1.39 -20.22 -17.77
C ASP A 298 0.08 -19.49 -18.06
N PHE A 299 0.20 -18.27 -18.60
CA PHE A 299 -0.92 -17.42 -19.01
C PHE A 299 -1.15 -17.45 -20.53
N GLY A 300 -0.68 -18.49 -21.20
CA GLY A 300 -0.83 -18.71 -22.63
C GLY A 300 0.28 -18.03 -23.43
N THR A 301 -0.06 -17.47 -24.59
CA THR A 301 0.92 -16.84 -25.48
C THR A 301 0.58 -15.38 -25.79
N ASP A 302 1.60 -14.55 -25.92
CA ASP A 302 1.47 -13.17 -26.38
C ASP A 302 0.99 -13.09 -27.85
N SER A 303 0.78 -11.88 -28.36
CA SER A 303 0.34 -11.64 -29.74
C SER A 303 1.34 -12.09 -30.82
N GLN A 304 2.54 -12.47 -30.42
CA GLN A 304 3.64 -12.95 -31.25
C GLN A 304 3.78 -14.48 -31.14
N GLY A 305 2.98 -15.14 -30.29
CA GLY A 305 3.01 -16.58 -30.06
C GLY A 305 4.07 -17.03 -29.05
N ASN A 306 4.69 -16.12 -28.29
CA ASN A 306 5.63 -16.49 -27.24
C ASN A 306 4.88 -16.81 -25.95
N PRO A 307 5.27 -17.86 -25.20
CA PRO A 307 4.64 -18.20 -23.94
C PRO A 307 4.83 -17.07 -22.91
N VAL A 308 3.76 -16.78 -22.16
CA VAL A 308 3.72 -15.79 -21.10
C VAL A 308 3.71 -16.52 -19.77
N HIS A 309 4.82 -16.41 -19.05
CA HIS A 309 4.98 -16.99 -17.72
C HIS A 309 5.08 -15.89 -16.67
N LEU A 310 4.20 -15.96 -15.67
CA LEU A 310 4.09 -14.98 -14.60
C LEU A 310 4.27 -15.62 -13.24
N CYS A 311 4.97 -14.93 -12.35
CA CYS A 311 5.04 -15.33 -10.95
C CYS A 311 3.72 -15.00 -10.23
N MET A 312 3.16 -16.00 -9.60
CA MET A 312 2.01 -15.92 -8.72
C MET A 312 2.44 -16.29 -7.30
N ASP A 313 1.85 -15.64 -6.33
CA ASP A 313 2.04 -15.89 -4.92
C ASP A 313 1.53 -17.29 -4.55
N ALA A 314 2.32 -17.99 -3.75
CA ALA A 314 2.00 -19.31 -3.26
C ALA A 314 1.08 -19.19 -2.04
N CYS A 315 0.24 -20.18 -1.83
CA CYS A 315 -0.62 -20.22 -0.66
C CYS A 315 -0.83 -21.63 -0.16
N ASN A 316 -1.29 -21.74 1.08
CA ASN A 316 -1.67 -23.03 1.67
C ASN A 316 -3.21 -23.22 1.64
N PRO A 317 -3.75 -24.16 0.84
CA PRO A 317 -5.20 -24.43 0.80
C PRO A 317 -5.80 -24.88 2.14
N GLU A 318 -5.02 -25.49 3.03
CA GLU A 318 -5.48 -25.89 4.38
C GLU A 318 -5.51 -24.72 5.38
N ASN A 319 -4.75 -23.66 5.11
CA ASN A 319 -4.72 -22.43 5.88
C ASN A 319 -4.56 -21.23 4.93
N PRO A 320 -5.64 -20.78 4.27
CA PRO A 320 -5.56 -19.79 3.20
C PRO A 320 -4.93 -18.49 3.68
N ASP A 321 -3.84 -18.09 3.03
CA ASP A 321 -3.03 -16.92 3.34
C ASP A 321 -2.99 -15.88 2.20
N CYS A 322 -3.84 -16.07 1.19
CA CYS A 322 -4.09 -15.06 0.16
C CYS A 322 -4.78 -13.80 0.71
N ARG A 323 -4.76 -12.72 -0.07
CA ARG A 323 -5.48 -11.47 0.22
C ARG A 323 -7.00 -11.64 0.18
N ASP A 324 -7.57 -12.13 1.27
CA ASP A 324 -9.03 -12.27 1.50
C ASP A 324 -9.69 -10.87 1.64
N PRO A 325 -10.86 -10.61 1.03
CA PRO A 325 -11.71 -11.52 0.26
C PRO A 325 -11.43 -11.57 -1.24
N ASP A 326 -10.46 -10.80 -1.70
CA ASP A 326 -10.23 -10.52 -3.11
C ASP A 326 -9.45 -11.61 -3.84
N TYR A 327 -8.84 -12.55 -3.12
CA TYR A 327 -8.03 -13.64 -3.69
C TYR A 327 -8.40 -14.98 -3.06
N LEU A 328 -8.49 -16.02 -3.90
CA LEU A 328 -8.76 -17.40 -3.53
C LEU A 328 -7.47 -18.21 -3.62
N CYS A 329 -7.23 -19.04 -2.60
CA CYS A 329 -6.15 -20.03 -2.64
C CYS A 329 -6.61 -21.29 -3.37
N LEU A 330 -6.11 -21.52 -4.59
CA LEU A 330 -6.43 -22.71 -5.38
C LEU A 330 -5.35 -23.76 -5.24
N ARG A 331 -5.73 -24.98 -4.86
CA ARG A 331 -4.82 -26.11 -4.78
C ARG A 331 -4.30 -26.50 -6.17
N ARG A 332 -2.99 -26.68 -6.29
CA ARG A 332 -2.33 -27.13 -7.52
C ARG A 332 -1.99 -28.61 -7.53
N SER A 333 -1.45 -29.07 -6.40
CA SER A 333 -0.92 -30.41 -6.32
C SER A 333 -1.94 -31.34 -5.71
N ALA A 334 -2.22 -32.39 -6.44
CA ALA A 334 -3.07 -33.48 -6.01
C ALA A 334 -2.39 -34.26 -4.85
N THR A 335 -1.05 -34.36 -4.85
CA THR A 335 -0.27 -35.10 -3.84
C THR A 335 0.20 -34.24 -2.66
N ASP A 336 0.34 -32.92 -2.84
CA ASP A 336 0.71 -31.99 -1.78
C ASP A 336 -0.49 -31.11 -1.39
N PRO A 337 -1.11 -31.32 -0.22
CA PRO A 337 -2.26 -30.53 0.22
C PRO A 337 -1.93 -29.07 0.52
N THR A 338 -0.65 -28.73 0.69
CA THR A 338 -0.19 -27.38 1.02
C THR A 338 0.23 -26.56 -0.20
N ASP A 339 0.29 -27.17 -1.38
CA ASP A 339 0.69 -26.49 -2.62
C ASP A 339 -0.50 -25.83 -3.31
N GLY A 340 -0.67 -24.54 -3.06
CA GLY A 340 -1.68 -23.69 -3.68
C GLY A 340 -1.13 -22.40 -4.30
N ILE A 341 -1.98 -21.71 -5.06
CA ILE A 341 -1.72 -20.40 -5.66
C ILE A 341 -2.87 -19.43 -5.39
N CYS A 342 -2.53 -18.17 -5.12
CA CYS A 342 -3.50 -17.09 -5.00
C CYS A 342 -3.98 -16.60 -6.38
N TYR A 343 -5.24 -16.83 -6.70
CA TYR A 343 -5.90 -16.25 -7.87
C TYR A 343 -6.88 -15.14 -7.48
N PRO A 344 -7.06 -14.10 -8.33
CA PRO A 344 -8.10 -13.11 -8.12
C PRO A 344 -9.48 -13.74 -8.05
N ARG A 345 -10.24 -13.35 -7.02
CA ARG A 345 -11.64 -13.67 -6.87
C ARG A 345 -12.48 -12.65 -7.64
N CYS A 346 -13.52 -13.13 -8.29
CA CYS A 346 -14.56 -12.29 -8.87
C CYS A 346 -15.87 -12.44 -8.09
N SER A 347 -16.64 -11.35 -8.06
CA SER A 347 -18.01 -11.30 -7.55
C SER A 347 -19.01 -10.93 -8.65
N SER A 348 -18.53 -10.29 -9.71
CA SER A 348 -19.30 -9.87 -10.89
C SER A 348 -18.42 -9.86 -12.14
N ASP A 349 -19.04 -9.82 -13.31
CA ASP A 349 -18.32 -9.73 -14.59
C ASP A 349 -17.43 -8.47 -14.70
N ALA A 350 -17.71 -7.42 -13.92
CA ALA A 350 -16.90 -6.21 -13.88
C ALA A 350 -15.53 -6.42 -13.22
N ASP A 351 -15.40 -7.46 -12.39
CA ASP A 351 -14.14 -7.84 -11.75
C ASP A 351 -13.23 -8.62 -12.71
N CYS A 352 -13.77 -9.05 -13.85
CA CYS A 352 -13.06 -9.81 -14.86
C CYS A 352 -12.54 -8.90 -15.98
N GLY A 353 -11.32 -9.20 -16.44
CA GLY A 353 -10.72 -8.54 -17.60
C GLY A 353 -11.55 -8.74 -18.89
N GLN A 354 -11.16 -8.06 -19.97
CA GLN A 354 -11.91 -8.15 -21.23
C GLN A 354 -12.03 -9.60 -21.72
N GLN A 355 -13.24 -10.00 -22.11
CA GLN A 355 -13.59 -11.33 -22.65
C GLN A 355 -13.69 -12.47 -21.62
N SER A 356 -13.61 -12.17 -20.32
CA SER A 356 -13.92 -13.13 -19.25
C SER A 356 -15.20 -12.73 -18.51
N VAL A 357 -15.87 -13.71 -17.92
CA VAL A 357 -17.06 -13.53 -17.08
C VAL A 357 -16.81 -14.17 -15.72
N CYS A 358 -17.51 -13.66 -14.70
CA CYS A 358 -17.35 -14.20 -13.36
C CYS A 358 -18.18 -15.47 -13.20
N ASP A 359 -17.51 -16.58 -12.93
CA ASP A 359 -18.21 -17.78 -12.51
C ASP A 359 -18.61 -17.69 -11.04
N SER A 360 -19.91 -17.53 -10.81
CA SER A 360 -20.48 -17.40 -9.46
C SER A 360 -20.25 -18.61 -8.54
N ILE A 361 -19.87 -19.77 -9.08
CA ILE A 361 -19.69 -21.00 -8.31
C ILE A 361 -18.24 -21.12 -7.79
N SER A 362 -17.25 -20.93 -8.67
CA SER A 362 -15.83 -20.94 -8.30
C SER A 362 -15.34 -19.61 -7.74
N GLY A 363 -16.00 -18.50 -8.08
CA GLY A 363 -15.50 -17.15 -7.83
C GLY A 363 -14.28 -16.81 -8.70
N LEU A 364 -14.10 -17.46 -9.85
CA LEU A 364 -12.98 -17.22 -10.77
C LEU A 364 -13.47 -16.59 -12.07
N CYS A 365 -12.62 -15.77 -12.68
CA CYS A 365 -12.85 -15.25 -14.02
C CYS A 365 -12.52 -16.33 -15.07
N THR A 366 -13.53 -16.74 -15.83
CA THR A 366 -13.38 -17.76 -16.88
C THR A 366 -13.88 -17.25 -18.22
N ALA A 367 -13.60 -17.99 -19.30
CA ALA A 367 -14.28 -17.75 -20.57
C ALA A 367 -15.80 -17.93 -20.41
N PRO A 368 -16.63 -17.16 -21.15
CA PRO A 368 -18.07 -17.33 -21.13
C PRO A 368 -18.47 -18.68 -21.73
N GLY A 369 -19.24 -19.45 -20.97
CA GLY A 369 -19.85 -20.70 -21.44
C GLY A 369 -21.26 -20.49 -22.00
N ASN A 370 -21.90 -21.59 -22.36
CA ASN A 370 -23.30 -21.63 -22.74
C ASN A 370 -24.20 -21.48 -21.50
N PRO A 371 -25.02 -20.42 -21.41
CA PRO A 371 -25.85 -20.14 -20.22
C PRO A 371 -26.98 -21.16 -20.01
N ASN A 372 -27.25 -22.03 -20.99
CA ASN A 372 -28.27 -23.07 -20.90
C ASN A 372 -27.69 -24.48 -20.69
N ALA A 373 -26.36 -24.61 -20.67
CA ALA A 373 -25.73 -25.89 -20.39
C ALA A 373 -25.64 -26.13 -18.89
N LYS A 374 -25.55 -27.41 -18.51
CA LYS A 374 -25.28 -27.86 -17.13
C LYS A 374 -24.30 -29.04 -17.15
N VAL A 375 -23.73 -29.37 -16.00
CA VAL A 375 -23.04 -30.64 -15.79
C VAL A 375 -23.90 -31.80 -16.30
N GLY A 376 -23.30 -32.69 -17.11
CA GLY A 376 -23.99 -33.81 -17.75
C GLY A 376 -24.44 -33.55 -19.19
N ASP A 377 -24.47 -32.32 -19.68
CA ASP A 377 -24.87 -32.03 -21.06
C ASP A 377 -23.83 -32.46 -22.10
N ALA A 378 -24.29 -32.64 -23.34
CA ALA A 378 -23.48 -33.07 -24.48
C ALA A 378 -22.61 -31.91 -24.97
N CYS A 379 -21.37 -32.21 -25.36
CA CYS A 379 -20.43 -31.18 -25.78
C CYS A 379 -19.40 -31.71 -26.80
N ALA A 380 -18.89 -30.83 -27.64
CA ALA A 380 -17.74 -31.08 -28.49
C ALA A 380 -16.53 -30.22 -28.11
N GLN A 381 -16.76 -29.10 -27.44
CA GLN A 381 -15.76 -28.10 -27.04
C GLN A 381 -16.20 -27.40 -25.75
N ASP A 382 -15.27 -26.75 -25.05
CA ASP A 382 -15.52 -26.17 -23.72
C ASP A 382 -16.63 -25.10 -23.71
N SER A 383 -16.76 -24.33 -24.79
CA SER A 383 -17.80 -23.29 -24.93
C SER A 383 -19.24 -23.85 -24.97
N ASP A 384 -19.39 -25.16 -25.24
CA ASP A 384 -20.71 -25.80 -25.24
C ASP A 384 -21.22 -26.02 -23.81
N CYS A 385 -20.32 -26.00 -22.82
CA CYS A 385 -20.60 -26.20 -21.41
C CYS A 385 -20.88 -24.88 -20.68
N GLU A 386 -21.39 -24.98 -19.46
CA GLU A 386 -21.66 -23.81 -18.62
C GLU A 386 -20.40 -23.00 -18.32
N THR A 387 -20.56 -21.74 -17.92
CA THR A 387 -19.45 -20.88 -17.53
C THR A 387 -18.61 -21.54 -16.43
N GLY A 388 -17.29 -21.66 -16.66
CA GLY A 388 -16.37 -22.35 -15.77
C GLY A 388 -16.44 -23.88 -15.81
N GLY A 389 -17.20 -24.44 -16.76
CA GLY A 389 -17.14 -25.85 -17.13
C GLY A 389 -16.28 -26.08 -18.38
N TRP A 390 -15.92 -27.34 -18.57
CA TRP A 390 -15.12 -27.79 -19.71
C TRP A 390 -15.69 -29.11 -20.25
N CYS A 391 -15.37 -29.38 -21.51
CA CYS A 391 -15.89 -30.55 -22.21
C CYS A 391 -14.91 -31.70 -22.12
N ILE A 392 -15.38 -32.86 -21.63
CA ILE A 392 -14.71 -34.13 -21.92
C ILE A 392 -15.23 -34.58 -23.29
N PRO A 393 -14.47 -34.43 -24.40
CA PRO A 393 -14.97 -34.77 -25.72
C PRO A 393 -15.12 -36.29 -25.85
N GLU A 394 -16.02 -36.74 -26.73
CA GLU A 394 -16.19 -38.17 -27.03
C GLU A 394 -14.91 -38.84 -27.52
N THR A 395 -14.03 -38.08 -28.18
CA THR A 395 -12.75 -38.56 -28.70
C THR A 395 -11.63 -37.57 -28.34
N SER A 396 -10.53 -38.07 -27.77
CA SER A 396 -9.31 -37.31 -27.52
C SER A 396 -8.13 -38.00 -28.20
N GLN A 397 -7.33 -37.24 -28.97
CA GLN A 397 -6.21 -37.76 -29.78
C GLN A 397 -6.58 -38.95 -30.69
N GLY A 398 -7.80 -38.97 -31.23
CA GLY A 398 -8.29 -40.05 -32.10
C GLY A 398 -8.72 -41.33 -31.38
N LYS A 399 -8.75 -41.34 -30.04
CA LYS A 399 -9.26 -42.43 -29.22
C LYS A 399 -10.53 -42.01 -28.48
N SER A 400 -11.49 -42.93 -28.37
CA SER A 400 -12.71 -42.67 -27.57
C SER A 400 -12.35 -42.51 -26.10
N THR A 401 -12.95 -41.51 -25.45
CA THR A 401 -12.84 -41.27 -24.00
C THR A 401 -13.87 -42.06 -23.18
N GLY A 402 -14.75 -42.81 -23.84
CA GLY A 402 -15.93 -43.44 -23.24
C GLY A 402 -17.13 -42.49 -23.15
N PHE A 403 -16.91 -41.17 -23.00
CA PHE A 403 -17.98 -40.18 -22.86
C PHE A 403 -18.72 -39.94 -24.18
N THR A 404 -19.62 -40.86 -24.53
CA THR A 404 -20.44 -40.80 -25.75
C THR A 404 -21.17 -39.45 -25.81
N GLY A 405 -21.06 -38.73 -26.94
CA GLY A 405 -21.63 -37.39 -27.13
C GLY A 405 -20.92 -36.25 -26.38
N GLY A 406 -19.80 -36.54 -25.71
CA GLY A 406 -19.02 -35.63 -24.85
C GLY A 406 -19.77 -35.20 -23.58
N TYR A 407 -19.07 -34.90 -22.49
CA TYR A 407 -19.68 -34.63 -21.19
C TYR A 407 -19.20 -33.32 -20.60
N CYS A 408 -20.13 -32.40 -20.38
CA CYS A 408 -19.84 -31.18 -19.64
C CYS A 408 -19.63 -31.49 -18.17
N THR A 409 -18.47 -31.09 -17.65
CA THR A 409 -18.11 -31.23 -16.24
C THR A 409 -17.36 -29.99 -15.76
N ARG A 410 -17.05 -29.97 -14.47
CA ARG A 410 -16.31 -28.91 -13.79
C ARG A 410 -15.39 -29.55 -12.77
N THR A 411 -14.26 -28.90 -12.49
CA THR A 411 -13.42 -29.30 -11.35
C THR A 411 -14.09 -28.91 -10.05
N CYS A 412 -13.91 -29.74 -9.02
CA CYS A 412 -14.46 -29.48 -7.70
C CYS A 412 -13.50 -29.96 -6.61
N GLY A 413 -13.75 -29.56 -5.36
CA GLY A 413 -12.83 -29.78 -4.24
C GLY A 413 -11.84 -28.62 -4.06
N GLY A 414 -11.06 -28.64 -2.98
CA GLY A 414 -10.09 -27.58 -2.69
C GLY A 414 -10.68 -26.17 -2.58
N GLY A 415 -11.94 -26.04 -2.14
CA GLY A 415 -12.69 -24.77 -2.06
C GLY A 415 -13.66 -24.52 -3.23
N LEU A 416 -13.61 -25.33 -4.30
CA LEU A 416 -14.49 -25.23 -5.45
C LEU A 416 -15.74 -26.12 -5.31
N GLY A 417 -16.91 -25.55 -5.59
CA GLY A 417 -18.20 -26.24 -5.57
C GLY A 417 -18.67 -26.74 -6.94
N CYS A 418 -19.73 -27.55 -6.94
CA CYS A 418 -20.42 -27.99 -8.16
C CYS A 418 -21.70 -27.20 -8.41
N SER A 419 -22.13 -27.14 -9.66
CA SER A 419 -23.40 -26.52 -10.05
C SER A 419 -24.59 -27.28 -9.46
N PRO A 420 -25.74 -26.62 -9.21
CA PRO A 420 -26.93 -27.28 -8.68
C PRO A 420 -27.36 -28.49 -9.52
N GLY A 421 -27.64 -29.62 -8.86
CA GLY A 421 -27.97 -30.88 -9.53
C GLY A 421 -26.74 -31.67 -9.99
N SER A 422 -25.57 -31.36 -9.45
CA SER A 422 -24.36 -32.16 -9.62
C SER A 422 -23.60 -32.29 -8.31
N SER A 423 -22.93 -33.42 -8.15
CA SER A 423 -22.12 -33.73 -6.97
C SER A 423 -20.68 -33.95 -7.36
N CYS A 424 -19.79 -33.57 -6.44
CA CYS A 424 -18.35 -33.73 -6.60
C CYS A 424 -17.93 -35.17 -6.34
N TYR A 425 -17.20 -35.78 -7.27
CA TYR A 425 -16.67 -37.13 -7.14
C TYR A 425 -15.18 -37.17 -7.47
N THR A 426 -14.40 -37.77 -6.57
CA THR A 426 -12.96 -37.95 -6.74
C THR A 426 -12.68 -39.08 -7.73
N ILE A 427 -12.02 -38.75 -8.84
CA ILE A 427 -11.78 -39.67 -9.96
C ILE A 427 -10.44 -40.42 -9.86
N ASP A 428 -9.54 -40.00 -8.99
CA ASP A 428 -8.26 -40.68 -8.79
C ASP A 428 -7.74 -40.62 -7.33
N GLU A 429 -6.74 -41.44 -7.04
CA GLU A 429 -6.07 -41.48 -5.73
C GLU A 429 -5.28 -40.21 -5.41
N ASN A 430 -5.03 -39.38 -6.43
CA ASN A 430 -4.37 -38.10 -6.26
C ASN A 430 -5.34 -37.02 -5.73
N GLY A 431 -6.65 -37.29 -5.66
CA GLY A 431 -7.62 -36.33 -5.15
C GLY A 431 -8.14 -35.35 -6.20
N ASN A 432 -7.92 -35.61 -7.49
CA ASN A 432 -8.61 -34.90 -8.57
C ASN A 432 -10.10 -35.25 -8.51
N ALA A 433 -10.96 -34.23 -8.51
CA ALA A 433 -12.40 -34.42 -8.42
C ALA A 433 -13.16 -33.61 -9.47
N LEU A 434 -14.21 -34.24 -10.00
CA LEU A 434 -15.05 -33.70 -11.06
C LEU A 434 -16.53 -33.71 -10.64
N CYS A 435 -17.28 -32.75 -11.14
CA CYS A 435 -18.73 -32.71 -10.96
C CYS A 435 -19.42 -33.67 -11.93
N PHE A 436 -20.31 -34.51 -11.39
CA PHE A 436 -21.18 -35.38 -12.18
C PHE A 436 -22.65 -35.04 -11.89
N GLU A 437 -23.48 -35.10 -12.92
CA GLU A 437 -24.94 -34.91 -12.83
C GLU A 437 -25.55 -35.89 -11.82
N ASP A 438 -26.34 -35.34 -10.90
CA ASP A 438 -27.07 -36.12 -9.91
C ASP A 438 -28.23 -36.86 -10.56
N CYS A 439 -28.49 -38.09 -10.13
CA CYS A 439 -29.60 -38.90 -10.58
C CYS A 439 -30.21 -39.70 -9.44
N THR A 440 -31.43 -40.20 -9.63
CA THR A 440 -32.08 -41.07 -8.65
C THR A 440 -31.89 -42.54 -9.05
N PRO A 441 -31.21 -43.37 -8.24
CA PRO A 441 -31.01 -44.78 -8.55
C PRO A 441 -32.35 -45.51 -8.72
N GLY A 442 -32.47 -46.28 -9.80
CA GLY A 442 -33.69 -47.02 -10.15
C GLY A 442 -34.63 -46.31 -11.12
N ASP A 443 -34.33 -45.08 -11.53
CA ASP A 443 -35.01 -44.39 -12.63
C ASP A 443 -34.21 -44.53 -13.95
N PRO A 444 -34.68 -45.34 -14.92
CA PRO A 444 -33.98 -45.58 -16.18
C PRO A 444 -33.96 -44.35 -17.12
N GLY A 445 -34.69 -43.28 -16.81
CA GLY A 445 -34.66 -42.01 -17.55
C GLY A 445 -33.91 -40.88 -16.85
N ALA A 446 -33.30 -41.14 -15.68
CA ALA A 446 -32.65 -40.09 -14.89
C ALA A 446 -31.34 -39.56 -15.48
N CYS A 447 -30.72 -40.31 -16.41
CA CYS A 447 -29.52 -39.90 -17.12
C CYS A 447 -29.77 -39.86 -18.62
N ARG A 448 -28.99 -39.03 -19.35
CA ARG A 448 -29.08 -38.96 -20.81
C ARG A 448 -28.72 -40.30 -21.47
N PRO A 449 -29.19 -40.56 -22.72
CA PRO A 449 -28.84 -41.78 -23.45
C PRO A 449 -27.32 -42.01 -23.51
N GLY A 450 -26.87 -43.23 -23.19
CA GLY A 450 -25.45 -43.59 -23.07
C GLY A 450 -24.87 -43.45 -21.66
N TYR A 451 -25.69 -43.03 -20.68
CA TYR A 451 -25.31 -42.88 -19.28
C TYR A 451 -26.30 -43.60 -18.37
N ALA A 452 -25.79 -44.13 -17.25
CA ALA A 452 -26.54 -44.88 -16.26
C ALA A 452 -26.35 -44.24 -14.88
N CYS A 453 -27.39 -44.33 -14.07
CA CYS A 453 -27.37 -43.77 -12.73
C CYS A 453 -26.61 -44.69 -11.76
N TRP A 454 -25.39 -44.31 -11.36
CA TRP A 454 -24.56 -45.05 -10.44
C TRP A 454 -24.87 -44.68 -8.98
N PRO A 455 -25.31 -45.62 -8.12
CA PRO A 455 -25.62 -45.31 -6.73
C PRO A 455 -24.34 -45.00 -5.94
N THR A 456 -24.31 -43.87 -5.24
CA THR A 456 -23.14 -43.46 -4.42
C THR A 456 -23.10 -44.13 -3.04
N GLY A 457 -24.07 -44.99 -2.73
CA GLY A 457 -24.28 -45.55 -1.40
C GLY A 457 -25.05 -44.63 -0.44
N GLN A 458 -25.28 -43.36 -0.81
CA GLN A 458 -26.21 -42.50 -0.08
C GLN A 458 -27.67 -42.76 -0.51
N PRO A 459 -28.64 -42.77 0.43
CA PRO A 459 -30.04 -43.03 0.09
C PRO A 459 -30.58 -42.01 -0.91
N GLY A 460 -30.95 -42.48 -2.11
CA GLY A 460 -31.60 -41.66 -3.13
C GLY A 460 -30.67 -40.79 -3.98
N LEU A 461 -29.35 -40.88 -3.79
CA LEU A 461 -28.36 -40.17 -4.62
C LEU A 461 -27.58 -41.15 -5.49
N GLY A 462 -27.54 -40.87 -6.78
CA GLY A 462 -26.64 -41.49 -7.74
C GLY A 462 -26.00 -40.44 -8.64
N LEU A 463 -25.00 -40.85 -9.41
CA LEU A 463 -24.30 -40.01 -10.39
C LEU A 463 -24.46 -40.59 -11.78
N CYS A 464 -24.72 -39.75 -12.77
CA CYS A 464 -24.77 -40.17 -14.15
C CYS A 464 -23.37 -40.49 -14.67
N PHE A 465 -23.08 -41.79 -14.78
CA PHE A 465 -21.82 -42.33 -15.24
C PHE A 465 -21.98 -43.08 -16.56
N LEU A 466 -20.88 -43.47 -17.19
CA LEU A 466 -20.83 -44.17 -18.47
C LEU A 466 -21.68 -45.45 -18.44
N ALA A 467 -22.70 -45.54 -19.30
CA ALA A 467 -23.43 -46.78 -19.52
C ALA A 467 -22.85 -47.52 -20.71
N CYS A 468 -22.84 -48.84 -20.61
CA CYS A 468 -22.43 -49.71 -21.70
C CYS A 468 -23.40 -50.86 -21.90
N ARG A 469 -23.45 -51.34 -23.13
CA ARG A 469 -24.11 -52.58 -23.57
C ARG A 469 -23.10 -53.56 -24.16
N SER A 470 -21.92 -53.08 -24.52
CA SER A 470 -20.81 -53.89 -25.03
C SER A 470 -19.48 -53.23 -24.72
N ASP A 471 -18.41 -54.02 -24.70
CA ASP A 471 -17.05 -53.55 -24.39
C ASP A 471 -16.56 -52.45 -25.37
N ALA A 472 -17.12 -52.41 -26.58
CA ALA A 472 -16.82 -51.38 -27.56
C ALA A 472 -17.22 -49.96 -27.12
N GLU A 473 -18.15 -49.85 -26.17
CA GLU A 473 -18.63 -48.57 -25.63
C GLU A 473 -17.79 -48.08 -24.43
N CYS A 474 -16.83 -48.89 -23.93
CA CYS A 474 -16.12 -48.64 -22.68
C CYS A 474 -14.72 -48.02 -22.79
N GLY A 475 -14.31 -47.57 -23.97
CA GLY A 475 -12.94 -47.07 -24.17
C GLY A 475 -11.89 -48.19 -24.11
N GLN A 476 -10.60 -47.84 -24.03
CA GLN A 476 -9.53 -48.83 -23.88
C GLN A 476 -9.40 -49.22 -22.40
N ASP A 477 -9.22 -50.52 -22.12
CA ASP A 477 -8.95 -51.10 -20.80
C ASP A 477 -10.13 -51.25 -19.82
N LEU A 478 -11.37 -50.98 -20.25
CA LEU A 478 -12.59 -51.24 -19.48
C LEU A 478 -13.49 -52.24 -20.22
N VAL A 479 -14.15 -53.13 -19.46
CA VAL A 479 -15.09 -54.15 -19.95
C VAL A 479 -16.48 -53.77 -19.51
N CYS A 480 -17.46 -54.01 -20.37
CA CYS A 480 -18.84 -53.74 -20.03
C CYS A 480 -19.38 -54.81 -19.07
N ASN A 481 -19.64 -54.43 -17.83
CA ASN A 481 -20.35 -55.28 -16.90
C ASN A 481 -21.83 -55.31 -17.29
N GLN A 482 -22.27 -56.42 -17.88
CA GLN A 482 -23.64 -56.58 -18.36
C GLN A 482 -24.70 -56.63 -17.25
N ASN A 483 -24.31 -56.79 -15.98
CA ASN A 483 -25.24 -56.78 -14.85
C ASN A 483 -25.49 -55.35 -14.34
N THR A 484 -24.47 -54.50 -14.35
CA THR A 484 -24.54 -53.12 -13.89
C THR A 484 -24.77 -52.13 -15.04
N GLY A 485 -24.49 -52.55 -16.27
CA GLY A 485 -24.48 -51.70 -17.45
C GLY A 485 -23.35 -50.67 -17.42
N LEU A 486 -22.25 -50.96 -16.72
CA LEU A 486 -21.14 -50.02 -16.47
C LEU A 486 -19.83 -50.53 -17.05
N CYS A 487 -18.98 -49.57 -17.44
CA CYS A 487 -17.61 -49.85 -17.84
C CYS A 487 -16.73 -50.02 -16.60
N GLU A 488 -16.29 -51.24 -16.34
CA GLU A 488 -15.49 -51.61 -15.18
C GLU A 488 -14.14 -52.16 -15.62
N MET A 489 -13.11 -52.04 -14.78
CA MET A 489 -11.83 -52.70 -15.07
C MET A 489 -12.04 -54.22 -15.15
N PRO A 490 -11.43 -54.92 -16.13
CA PRO A 490 -11.51 -56.38 -16.18
C PRO A 490 -11.01 -56.96 -14.86
N ALA A 491 -11.80 -57.85 -14.27
CA ALA A 491 -11.42 -58.53 -13.04
C ALA A 491 -10.02 -59.18 -13.21
N PRO A 492 -9.10 -59.01 -12.24
CA PRO A 492 -7.78 -59.64 -12.35
C PRO A 492 -7.96 -61.16 -12.53
N PRO A 493 -7.16 -61.81 -13.40
CA PRO A 493 -7.25 -63.24 -13.57
C PRO A 493 -7.06 -63.91 -12.21
N PRO A 494 -7.85 -64.96 -11.89
CA PRO A 494 -7.63 -65.73 -10.67
C PRO A 494 -6.15 -66.17 -10.65
N PRO A 495 -5.47 -66.13 -9.49
CA PRO A 495 -4.09 -66.56 -9.41
C PRO A 495 -3.99 -67.97 -9.99
N ALA A 496 -3.13 -68.15 -10.99
CA ALA A 496 -2.92 -69.43 -11.64
C ALA A 496 -2.61 -70.46 -10.55
N ASP A 497 -3.43 -71.51 -10.47
CA ASP A 497 -3.12 -72.67 -9.68
C ASP A 497 -1.86 -73.29 -10.28
N GLY A 498 -0.73 -73.09 -9.60
CA GLY A 498 0.52 -73.76 -9.92
C GLY A 498 0.36 -75.26 -9.77
N GLY A 499 -0.20 -75.92 -10.78
CA GLY A 499 -0.25 -77.37 -10.93
C GLY A 499 1.17 -77.91 -11.05
N MET A 500 1.66 -78.44 -9.94
CA MET A 500 2.95 -79.13 -9.84
C MET A 500 3.02 -80.31 -10.83
N GLY A 501 3.96 -80.24 -11.77
CA GLY A 501 4.53 -81.39 -12.44
C GLY A 501 5.77 -81.86 -11.67
N ASN A 502 5.78 -83.14 -11.32
CA ASN A 502 6.79 -83.86 -10.54
C ASN A 502 8.24 -83.69 -11.01
N ASP A 503 9.13 -83.74 -10.02
CA ASP A 503 10.40 -84.51 -9.92
C ASP A 503 11.32 -83.71 -8.98
N GLY A 504 11.62 -84.06 -7.73
CA GLY A 504 11.92 -85.35 -7.13
C GLY A 504 13.25 -85.19 -6.38
N GLY A 505 13.24 -85.21 -5.04
CA GLY A 505 14.46 -85.35 -4.24
C GLY A 505 14.54 -84.51 -2.96
N SER A 506 14.27 -85.17 -1.82
CA SER A 506 14.98 -85.16 -0.52
C SER A 506 16.01 -84.05 -0.22
N ALA A 507 16.20 -83.52 0.98
CA ALA A 507 15.62 -83.70 2.31
C ALA A 507 16.25 -82.63 3.23
N ASP A 508 15.67 -82.48 4.43
CA ASP A 508 16.27 -82.03 5.68
C ASP A 508 16.70 -80.56 5.89
N GLY A 509 15.95 -79.90 6.77
CA GLY A 509 16.50 -79.57 8.10
C GLY A 509 16.74 -78.10 8.44
N GLY A 510 16.18 -77.68 9.60
CA GLY A 510 16.79 -76.66 10.49
C GLY A 510 16.45 -75.19 10.19
N VAL A 511 15.53 -74.54 10.90
CA VAL A 511 15.72 -73.85 12.20
C VAL A 511 16.54 -72.55 12.09
N ALA A 512 15.89 -71.42 12.45
CA ALA A 512 16.43 -70.07 12.66
C ALA A 512 17.56 -70.07 13.74
N PRO A 513 18.42 -69.04 13.91
CA PRO A 513 17.98 -67.71 14.41
C PRO A 513 18.86 -66.49 14.02
N ASP A 514 18.44 -65.35 14.57
CA ASP A 514 19.07 -64.03 14.77
C ASP A 514 20.59 -63.86 14.68
N GLY A 515 20.98 -62.66 14.22
CA GLY A 515 22.01 -61.84 14.88
C GLY A 515 23.30 -61.56 14.10
N GLY A 516 23.58 -60.26 13.89
CA GLY A 516 24.89 -59.72 13.46
C GLY A 516 24.70 -58.58 12.45
N GLY A 517 25.23 -57.37 12.59
CA GLY A 517 26.39 -56.93 13.36
C GLY A 517 27.40 -56.26 12.41
N THR A 518 27.48 -54.93 12.48
CA THR A 518 28.69 -54.06 12.42
C THR A 518 29.71 -54.15 11.27
N ALA A 519 30.10 -52.98 10.73
CA ALA A 519 31.48 -52.49 10.51
C ALA A 519 31.40 -51.03 10.01
N ASP A 520 31.92 -50.00 10.68
CA ASP A 520 33.33 -49.60 10.96
C ASP A 520 34.01 -48.77 9.86
N GLY A 521 34.64 -47.67 10.31
CA GLY A 521 35.54 -46.76 9.59
C GLY A 521 35.35 -45.33 10.10
N GLY A 522 35.98 -44.89 11.19
CA GLY A 522 37.39 -44.45 11.28
C GLY A 522 37.50 -43.01 10.73
N THR A 523 38.06 -41.98 11.36
CA THR A 523 39.01 -41.75 12.46
C THR A 523 38.91 -40.25 12.84
N GLY A 524 38.80 -39.86 14.11
CA GLY A 524 39.83 -39.13 14.91
C GLY A 524 40.39 -37.84 14.29
N SER A 525 40.57 -36.69 14.95
CA SER A 525 40.38 -36.22 16.33
C SER A 525 40.52 -34.69 16.32
N ASP A 526 39.80 -34.01 17.21
CA ASP A 526 40.13 -32.84 18.05
C ASP A 526 41.18 -31.81 17.54
N GLY A 527 41.01 -30.48 17.64
CA GLY A 527 40.12 -29.67 18.45
C GLY A 527 40.88 -28.41 18.92
N GLY A 528 40.25 -27.23 18.83
CA GLY A 528 40.59 -25.98 19.53
C GLY A 528 41.88 -25.26 19.10
N SER A 529 42.10 -23.96 19.31
CA SER A 529 41.32 -22.81 19.81
C SER A 529 42.20 -21.56 19.61
N ALA A 530 41.57 -20.37 19.64
CA ALA A 530 42.13 -19.05 19.99
C ALA A 530 42.85 -18.18 18.91
N GLY A 531 42.40 -16.91 18.81
CA GLY A 531 43.21 -15.75 18.38
C GLY A 531 44.18 -15.29 19.49
N PRO A 532 44.68 -14.03 19.58
CA PRO A 532 44.31 -12.80 18.84
C PRO A 532 45.52 -11.86 18.44
N ASP A 533 45.17 -10.65 17.96
CA ASP A 533 45.84 -9.32 18.02
C ASP A 533 47.09 -8.89 17.18
N GLY A 534 46.90 -7.70 16.54
CA GLY A 534 47.88 -6.59 16.39
C GLY A 534 48.74 -6.55 15.11
N GLY A 535 48.97 -5.45 14.38
CA GLY A 535 48.62 -4.03 14.53
C GLY A 535 49.36 -3.13 13.49
N THR A 536 48.80 -1.94 13.25
CA THR A 536 49.40 -0.60 12.99
C THR A 536 50.30 -0.26 11.78
N GLY A 537 50.01 0.93 11.19
CA GLY A 537 50.95 1.90 10.57
C GLY A 537 50.80 2.06 9.04
N GLY A 538 50.69 3.24 8.41
CA GLY A 538 50.93 4.62 8.85
C GLY A 538 50.59 5.64 7.74
N PHE A 539 50.76 6.91 8.11
CA PHE A 539 50.41 8.16 7.42
C PHE A 539 51.45 8.63 6.37
N ASP A 540 51.00 9.46 5.43
CA ASP A 540 51.61 10.69 4.84
C ASP A 540 50.88 10.98 3.50
N GLY A 541 50.52 12.19 3.06
CA GLY A 541 50.81 13.56 3.49
C GLY A 541 50.71 14.49 2.25
N GLY A 542 50.16 15.71 2.44
CA GLY A 542 50.35 16.90 1.58
C GLY A 542 49.23 17.21 0.57
N SER A 543 48.43 18.29 0.70
CA SER A 543 48.72 19.74 0.54
C SER A 543 49.34 20.05 -0.84
N VAL A 544 48.84 20.96 -1.69
CA VAL A 544 48.77 22.43 -1.52
C VAL A 544 47.94 23.11 -2.62
N SER A 545 47.26 24.20 -2.22
CA SER A 545 47.14 25.56 -2.83
C SER A 545 46.85 25.73 -4.34
N ALA A 546 45.81 26.46 -4.78
CA ALA A 546 45.40 27.87 -4.58
C ALA A 546 45.74 28.76 -5.79
N ASP A 547 45.04 29.91 -5.84
CA ASP A 547 45.11 31.06 -6.76
C ASP A 547 44.14 31.02 -7.96
N GLY A 548 43.30 32.03 -8.19
CA GLY A 548 43.12 33.30 -7.49
C GLY A 548 42.27 34.29 -8.29
N GLY A 549 41.79 35.33 -7.59
CA GLY A 549 41.40 36.66 -8.13
C GLY A 549 40.08 36.73 -8.92
N GLY A 550 39.22 37.74 -8.80
CA GLY A 550 39.30 39.02 -8.08
C GLY A 550 38.29 40.01 -8.68
N SER A 551 37.88 40.97 -7.84
CA SER A 551 37.35 42.31 -8.16
C SER A 551 35.96 42.52 -8.78
N ALA A 552 35.07 43.05 -7.92
CA ALA A 552 34.57 44.43 -7.92
C ALA A 552 33.95 45.05 -9.19
N GLY A 553 32.73 45.58 -9.02
CA GLY A 553 32.11 46.57 -9.90
C GLY A 553 30.95 47.28 -9.21
N ALA A 554 31.16 48.54 -8.83
CA ALA A 554 30.19 49.43 -8.20
C ALA A 554 29.32 50.17 -9.23
N GLY A 555 28.18 50.69 -8.76
CA GLY A 555 27.33 51.71 -9.41
C GLY A 555 25.85 51.40 -9.20
N GLY A 556 24.99 52.24 -8.66
CA GLY A 556 25.06 53.67 -8.42
C GLY A 556 23.72 54.29 -8.80
N GLY A 557 22.89 54.62 -7.81
CA GLY A 557 21.91 55.70 -7.80
C GLY A 557 20.62 55.57 -8.63
N SER A 558 19.48 55.75 -7.99
CA SER A 558 18.60 56.94 -8.09
C SER A 558 17.18 56.57 -7.65
N GLY A 559 16.62 57.33 -6.71
CA GLY A 559 15.33 57.04 -6.08
C GLY A 559 14.09 57.56 -6.82
N GLN A 560 12.91 57.17 -6.31
CA GLN A 560 11.72 58.02 -6.21
C GLN A 560 10.59 57.33 -5.44
N LEU A 561 10.23 57.95 -4.31
CA LEU A 561 8.88 58.32 -3.84
C LEU A 561 7.70 57.33 -3.89
N VAL A 562 7.24 56.99 -2.68
CA VAL A 562 5.86 57.04 -2.12
C VAL A 562 4.71 56.35 -2.88
N GLY A 563 4.13 55.34 -2.24
CA GLY A 563 2.77 54.86 -2.49
C GLY A 563 2.31 53.87 -1.43
N GLY A 564 1.40 54.29 -0.55
CA GLY A 564 0.95 53.54 0.63
C GLY A 564 0.20 52.24 0.31
N CYS A 565 0.40 51.24 1.17
CA CYS A 565 -0.39 50.02 1.17
C CYS A 565 -1.64 50.23 2.04
N GLY A 566 -2.80 50.36 1.39
CA GLY A 566 -4.09 50.24 2.05
C GLY A 566 -4.54 48.79 2.03
N CYS A 567 -4.57 48.14 3.19
CA CYS A 567 -5.38 46.93 3.38
C CYS A 567 -6.80 47.38 3.75
N SER A 568 -7.77 47.08 2.89
CA SER A 568 -9.19 47.18 3.23
C SER A 568 -9.80 45.79 3.20
N ALA A 569 -10.35 45.39 4.34
CA ALA A 569 -11.18 44.22 4.52
C ALA A 569 -12.42 44.28 3.63
N ALA A 570 -12.84 43.13 3.08
CA ALA A 570 -14.20 42.96 2.58
C ALA A 570 -14.70 41.52 2.81
N SER A 571 -15.69 41.47 3.68
CA SER A 571 -16.58 40.37 4.04
C SER A 571 -17.48 39.90 2.89
N GLY A 572 -17.67 38.58 2.79
CA GLY A 572 -18.94 37.89 2.56
C GLY A 572 -19.68 38.01 1.21
N ALA A 573 -19.83 36.88 0.50
CA ALA A 573 -21.12 36.35 -0.01
C ALA A 573 -20.91 35.18 -1.02
N THR A 574 -21.40 33.99 -0.67
CA THR A 574 -22.00 33.00 -1.60
C THR A 574 -23.54 33.19 -1.54
N PRO A 575 -24.38 32.79 -2.53
CA PRO A 575 -24.31 31.54 -3.31
C PRO A 575 -24.78 31.61 -4.79
N GLY A 576 -24.64 30.50 -5.54
CA GLY A 576 -25.28 30.34 -6.86
C GLY A 576 -25.05 28.97 -7.53
N LEU A 577 -26.00 28.04 -7.34
CA LEU A 577 -26.19 26.81 -8.11
C LEU A 577 -26.67 27.11 -9.54
N GLY A 578 -26.19 26.36 -10.56
CA GLY A 578 -26.95 26.16 -11.80
C GLY A 578 -26.19 25.80 -13.10
N ALA A 579 -26.29 24.51 -13.47
CA ALA A 579 -26.33 23.93 -14.84
C ALA A 579 -25.02 23.75 -15.65
N LEU A 580 -24.85 22.78 -16.57
CA LEU A 580 -25.43 21.45 -16.89
C LEU A 580 -24.66 20.95 -18.16
N LEU A 581 -24.08 19.74 -18.11
CA LEU A 581 -23.78 18.69 -19.14
C LEU A 581 -23.55 18.96 -20.67
N VAL A 582 -22.94 17.91 -21.28
CA VAL A 582 -22.81 17.48 -22.71
C VAL A 582 -21.48 17.92 -23.39
N LEU A 583 -20.52 17.04 -23.76
CA LEU A 583 -20.54 16.02 -24.84
C LEU A 583 -19.41 14.97 -24.72
N LEU A 584 -19.80 13.69 -24.82
CA LEU A 584 -18.99 12.52 -25.19
C LEU A 584 -18.97 12.36 -26.74
N GLY A 585 -17.88 11.84 -27.31
CA GLY A 585 -17.94 10.95 -28.48
C GLY A 585 -16.99 11.16 -29.67
N GLY A 586 -16.10 10.17 -29.89
CA GLY A 586 -15.52 9.80 -31.20
C GLY A 586 -14.14 10.39 -31.51
N ALA A 587 -13.17 9.70 -32.12
CA ALA A 587 -13.13 8.38 -32.74
C ALA A 587 -11.68 7.93 -32.97
N LEU A 588 -11.49 6.61 -32.98
CA LEU A 588 -10.33 5.88 -33.47
C LEU A 588 -9.97 6.17 -34.94
N ARG A 589 -8.67 5.93 -35.24
CA ARG A 589 -8.05 5.39 -36.49
C ARG A 589 -7.42 6.32 -37.55
N ARG A 590 -6.17 5.93 -37.85
CA ARG A 590 -5.31 6.06 -39.06
C ARG A 590 -4.50 7.37 -39.18
N ARG A 591 -3.17 7.33 -39.24
CA ARG A 591 -2.40 6.83 -40.40
C ARG A 591 -0.92 6.57 -40.06
N ARG A 592 -0.40 5.40 -40.45
CA ARG A 592 1.02 5.18 -40.82
C ARG A 592 1.31 5.90 -42.14
N ARG A 593 2.45 6.60 -42.26
CA ARG A 593 3.50 6.36 -43.27
C ARG A 593 4.63 7.41 -43.20
N SER A 594 5.84 6.92 -42.89
CA SER A 594 7.08 7.02 -43.66
C SER A 594 7.59 8.39 -44.13
N SER A 595 8.77 8.79 -43.60
CA SER A 595 9.91 9.17 -44.44
C SER A 595 11.24 9.17 -43.68
N ARG A 596 12.19 8.43 -44.24
CA ARG A 596 13.65 8.35 -44.02
C ARG A 596 14.17 7.46 -42.91
#